data_AF-A0A2E9BDG2-F1
#
_entry.id   AF-A0A2E9BDG2-F1
#
_cell.length_a   1.000
_cell.length_b   1.000
_cell.length_c   1.000
_cell.angle_alpha   90.00
_cell.angle_beta   90.00
_cell.angle_gamma   90.00
#
_symmetry.space_group_name_H-M   'P 1'
#
loop_
_entity.id
_entity.type
_entity.pdbx_description
1 polymer ?
#
loop_
_entity_poly.entity_id
_entity_poly.type
_entity_poly.pdbx_seq_one_letter_code
_entity_poly.pdbx_strand_id
1 'polypeptide(L)'
;MGLCFLSPVQSLPGGIDDKADRGCLCHGGEDETTEIIVSGLPEMYNSSVTYNFTITINSPVIESSSQEHPKGGFRVIISKGEVVADEWQYLKGGYTHNDTINKQRTWNASWVAPVSDTELVTFVIHGNAVNGNGESTGDEWNSLALAIPGVNYTGEIITPELGDDHNRNRFLVISSISIASLIAIIYFVAKD
;
A
#
# COMPACT_ATOMS: atom_id res chain seq x y z
N MET A 1 10.29 -32.49 -19.12
CA MET A 1 9.71 -32.09 -17.82
C MET A 1 10.73 -31.16 -17.16
N GLY A 2 10.59 -29.85 -17.35
CA GLY A 2 11.53 -28.88 -16.77
C GLY A 2 11.20 -28.71 -15.29
N LEU A 3 12.10 -29.15 -14.40
CA LEU A 3 12.05 -28.81 -12.99
C LEU A 3 12.20 -27.28 -12.87
N CYS A 4 11.13 -26.61 -12.46
CA CYS A 4 11.16 -25.21 -12.09
C CYS A 4 11.81 -25.10 -10.70
N PHE A 5 13.09 -24.75 -10.65
CA PHE A 5 13.76 -24.41 -9.40
C PHE A 5 13.30 -23.02 -8.96
N LEU A 6 12.21 -22.95 -8.21
CA LEU A 6 11.88 -21.74 -7.45
C LEU A 6 12.94 -21.63 -6.34
N SER A 7 13.82 -20.63 -6.44
CA SER A 7 14.73 -20.31 -5.33
C SER A 7 13.88 -19.97 -4.11
N PRO A 8 14.18 -20.50 -2.90
CA PRO A 8 13.46 -20.09 -1.71
C PRO A 8 13.66 -18.58 -1.53
N VAL A 9 12.57 -17.84 -1.59
CA VAL A 9 12.54 -16.40 -1.42
C VAL A 9 12.66 -16.14 0.09
N GLN A 10 13.87 -15.81 0.55
CA GLN A 10 14.17 -15.59 1.97
C GLN A 10 13.84 -14.15 2.37
N SER A 11 13.24 -13.96 3.54
CA SER A 11 13.03 -12.63 4.13
C SER A 11 14.38 -12.04 4.56
N LEU A 12 14.55 -10.73 4.32
CA LEU A 12 15.77 -10.01 4.68
C LEU A 12 15.41 -8.82 5.57
N PRO A 13 16.13 -8.62 6.69
CA PRO A 13 15.81 -7.55 7.64
C PRO A 13 16.05 -6.15 7.04
N GLY A 14 16.91 -6.05 6.02
CA GLY A 14 17.32 -4.80 5.39
C GLY A 14 16.44 -4.36 4.22
N GLY A 15 15.23 -4.89 4.06
CA GLY A 15 14.41 -4.64 2.88
C GLY A 15 14.93 -5.32 1.60
N ILE A 16 14.09 -5.36 0.57
CA ILE A 16 14.43 -5.93 -0.74
C ILE A 16 13.99 -4.99 -1.87
N ASP A 17 14.54 -5.23 -3.05
CA ASP A 17 14.34 -4.45 -4.26
C ASP A 17 13.00 -4.77 -4.95
N ASP A 18 12.98 -4.72 -6.29
CA ASP A 18 11.82 -4.98 -7.15
C ASP A 18 11.17 -6.36 -6.95
N LYS A 19 11.84 -7.29 -6.27
CA LYS A 19 11.23 -8.56 -5.85
C LYS A 19 10.03 -8.38 -4.91
N ALA A 20 9.94 -7.25 -4.19
CA ALA A 20 8.80 -6.92 -3.34
C ALA A 20 7.67 -6.15 -4.07
N ASP A 21 7.81 -5.87 -5.38
CA ASP A 21 6.80 -5.09 -6.12
C ASP A 21 5.47 -5.83 -6.33
N ARG A 22 5.42 -7.11 -5.96
CA ARG A 22 4.22 -7.96 -5.99
C ARG A 22 3.80 -8.41 -4.59
N GLY A 23 4.28 -7.73 -3.56
CA GLY A 23 4.01 -8.11 -2.18
C GLY A 23 5.20 -8.69 -1.44
N CYS A 24 5.00 -8.93 -0.14
CA CYS A 24 6.02 -9.44 0.75
C CYS A 24 6.10 -10.98 0.70
N LEU A 25 6.29 -11.54 -0.49
CA LEU A 25 6.22 -13.00 -0.75
C LEU A 25 7.24 -13.85 0.04
N CYS A 26 8.23 -13.22 0.69
CA CYS A 26 9.15 -13.88 1.61
C CYS A 26 8.55 -14.11 3.02
N HIS A 27 7.39 -13.53 3.33
CA HIS A 27 6.76 -13.53 4.64
C HIS A 27 5.41 -14.21 4.52
N GLY A 28 5.18 -15.26 5.31
CA GLY A 28 3.94 -16.04 5.39
C GLY A 28 3.04 -15.97 4.17
N GLY A 29 1.77 -15.60 4.40
CA GLY A 29 0.78 -15.39 3.36
C GLY A 29 0.22 -13.97 3.41
N GLU A 30 -0.41 -13.57 2.31
CA GLU A 30 -1.27 -12.38 2.30
C GLU A 30 -2.48 -12.63 3.21
N ASP A 31 -2.76 -11.72 4.13
CA ASP A 31 -3.86 -11.84 5.10
C ASP A 31 -4.61 -10.51 5.27
N GLU A 32 -5.93 -10.54 5.12
CA GLU A 32 -6.79 -9.35 5.23
C GLU A 32 -6.82 -8.76 6.65
N THR A 33 -6.46 -9.55 7.68
CA THR A 33 -6.36 -9.09 9.06
C THR A 33 -5.09 -8.26 9.33
N THR A 34 -4.12 -8.28 8.41
CA THR A 34 -3.02 -7.34 8.39
C THR A 34 -3.42 -6.13 7.54
N GLU A 35 -3.72 -5.02 8.20
CA GLU A 35 -4.20 -3.79 7.57
C GLU A 35 -3.07 -2.78 7.38
N ILE A 36 -2.98 -2.21 6.17
CA ILE A 36 -2.12 -1.06 5.90
C ILE A 36 -2.97 0.21 6.02
N ILE A 37 -2.59 1.06 6.96
CA ILE A 37 -3.25 2.33 7.22
C ILE A 37 -2.31 3.44 6.78
N VAL A 38 -2.78 4.30 5.87
CA VAL A 38 -2.06 5.50 5.45
C VAL A 38 -2.83 6.73 5.87
N SER A 39 -2.17 7.63 6.59
CA SER A 39 -2.74 8.90 7.02
C SER A 39 -1.88 10.08 6.56
N GLY A 40 -2.49 11.26 6.40
CA GLY A 40 -1.80 12.51 6.05
C GLY A 40 -1.68 12.81 4.55
N LEU A 41 -1.89 11.81 3.67
CA LEU A 41 -2.04 12.07 2.23
C LEU A 41 -3.37 12.80 1.94
N PRO A 42 -3.40 13.72 0.96
CA PRO A 42 -4.61 14.46 0.62
C PRO A 42 -5.52 13.65 -0.31
N GLU A 43 -6.80 14.03 -0.41
CA GLU A 43 -7.70 13.50 -1.44
C GLU A 43 -7.31 14.02 -2.85
N MET A 44 -6.80 15.26 -2.94
CA MET A 44 -6.26 15.86 -4.16
C MET A 44 -5.00 16.65 -3.85
N TYR A 45 -4.00 16.60 -4.73
CA TYR A 45 -2.74 17.31 -4.53
C TYR A 45 -2.65 18.61 -5.32
N ASN A 46 -1.94 19.58 -4.74
CA ASN A 46 -1.51 20.80 -5.43
C ASN A 46 -0.08 20.62 -5.95
N SER A 47 0.25 21.28 -7.06
CA SER A 47 1.58 21.22 -7.67
C SER A 47 2.69 21.51 -6.66
N SER A 48 3.71 20.64 -6.64
CA SER A 48 4.94 20.81 -5.86
C SER A 48 4.74 20.98 -4.34
N VAL A 49 3.55 20.66 -3.81
CA VAL A 49 3.28 20.70 -2.37
C VAL A 49 3.82 19.44 -1.71
N THR A 50 4.37 19.60 -0.50
CA THR A 50 4.84 18.49 0.34
C THR A 50 3.76 18.08 1.33
N TYR A 51 3.43 16.79 1.36
CA TYR A 51 2.46 16.19 2.25
C TYR A 51 3.15 15.20 3.20
N ASN A 52 3.06 15.44 4.50
CA ASN A 52 3.54 14.47 5.48
C ASN A 52 2.52 13.34 5.60
N PHE A 53 3.00 12.10 5.54
CA PHE A 53 2.17 10.93 5.67
C PHE A 53 2.82 9.88 6.57
N THR A 54 1.97 9.03 7.12
CA THR A 54 2.37 7.94 8.01
C THR A 54 1.81 6.63 7.45
N ILE A 55 2.65 5.61 7.37
CA ILE A 55 2.25 4.23 7.10
C ILE A 55 2.23 3.50 8.44
N THR A 56 1.11 2.86 8.78
CA THR A 56 0.97 1.99 9.95
C THR A 56 0.47 0.61 9.52
N ILE A 57 1.11 -0.43 10.04
CA ILE A 57 0.69 -1.82 9.87
C ILE A 57 -0.01 -2.28 11.14
N ASN A 58 -1.31 -2.48 11.05
CA ASN A 58 -2.12 -3.04 12.13
C ASN A 58 -2.36 -4.52 11.84
N SER A 59 -1.95 -5.41 12.73
CA SER A 59 -1.98 -6.85 12.48
C SER A 59 -2.10 -7.65 13.78
N PRO A 60 -2.79 -8.81 13.76
CA PRO A 60 -2.84 -9.72 14.91
C PRO A 60 -1.51 -10.45 15.15
N VAL A 61 -0.54 -10.39 14.23
CA VAL A 61 0.78 -11.01 14.40
C VAL A 61 1.45 -10.46 15.66
N ILE A 62 1.67 -11.35 16.63
CA ILE A 62 2.28 -11.01 17.91
C ILE A 62 3.77 -10.71 17.71
N GLU A 63 4.19 -9.51 18.11
CA GLU A 63 5.58 -9.11 18.07
C GLU A 63 6.44 -9.95 19.02
N SER A 64 7.69 -10.19 18.65
CA SER A 64 8.68 -10.69 19.59
C SER A 64 8.79 -9.74 20.78
N SER A 65 8.90 -10.30 21.98
CA SER A 65 9.10 -9.53 23.21
C SER A 65 10.46 -8.81 23.26
N SER A 66 11.43 -9.20 22.43
CA SER A 66 12.72 -8.54 22.35
C SER A 66 12.67 -7.36 21.38
N GLN A 67 13.14 -6.20 21.84
CA GLN A 67 13.19 -4.97 21.08
C GLN A 67 14.20 -5.02 19.93
N GLU A 68 15.09 -6.01 19.92
CA GLU A 68 16.12 -6.15 18.90
C GLU A 68 15.64 -6.91 17.67
N HIS A 69 14.50 -7.60 17.74
CA HIS A 69 13.97 -8.32 16.58
C HIS A 69 13.18 -7.38 15.65
N PRO A 70 13.27 -7.60 14.33
CA PRO A 70 12.36 -6.96 13.38
C PRO A 70 10.90 -7.22 13.74
N LYS A 71 10.05 -6.25 13.42
CA LYS A 71 8.61 -6.25 13.70
C LYS A 71 7.75 -5.99 12.47
N GLY A 72 8.34 -5.39 11.44
CA GLY A 72 7.69 -5.20 10.15
C GLY A 72 8.61 -4.49 9.16
N GLY A 73 8.02 -4.23 8.00
CA GLY A 73 8.68 -3.62 6.88
C GLY A 73 7.66 -3.28 5.79
N PHE A 74 8.10 -2.53 4.80
CA PHE A 74 7.25 -2.09 3.70
C PHE A 74 8.00 -2.06 2.36
N ARG A 75 7.21 -1.99 1.29
CA ARG A 75 7.60 -1.60 -0.07
C ARG A 75 6.58 -0.57 -0.57
N VAL A 76 7.05 0.60 -1.00
CA VAL A 76 6.22 1.69 -1.51
C VAL A 76 6.65 2.04 -2.93
N ILE A 77 5.74 1.91 -3.87
CA ILE A 77 5.91 2.28 -5.27
C ILE A 77 5.00 3.47 -5.53
N ILE A 78 5.57 4.52 -6.09
CA ILE A 78 4.84 5.75 -6.44
C ILE A 78 5.08 6.08 -7.91
N SER A 79 4.02 6.44 -8.63
CA SER A 79 4.15 6.72 -10.06
C SER A 79 4.78 8.08 -10.37
N LYS A 80 4.59 9.07 -9.51
CA LYS A 80 5.00 10.48 -9.72
C LYS A 80 5.28 11.19 -8.39
N GLY A 81 6.14 12.20 -8.46
CA GLY A 81 6.64 12.88 -7.27
C GLY A 81 7.73 12.08 -6.58
N GLU A 82 8.13 12.53 -5.40
CA GLU A 82 9.26 11.97 -4.66
C GLU A 82 8.89 11.77 -3.19
N VAL A 83 9.32 10.66 -2.60
CA VAL A 83 9.18 10.44 -1.16
C VAL A 83 10.50 10.81 -0.49
N VAL A 84 10.41 11.71 0.48
CA VAL A 84 11.50 12.12 1.35
C VAL A 84 11.21 11.58 2.74
N ALA A 85 12.08 10.71 3.23
CA ALA A 85 11.93 10.11 4.55
C ALA A 85 13.31 9.83 5.14
N ASP A 86 13.38 9.85 6.47
CA ASP A 86 14.61 9.51 7.17
C ASP A 86 14.83 8.01 7.15
N GLU A 87 16.06 7.59 6.85
CA GLU A 87 16.51 6.19 6.79
C GLU A 87 15.79 5.26 5.80
N TRP A 88 14.73 5.70 5.11
CA TRP A 88 14.14 4.92 4.01
C TRP A 88 15.15 4.78 2.88
N GLN A 89 15.10 3.63 2.20
CA GLN A 89 16.00 3.35 1.09
C GLN A 89 15.21 3.24 -0.22
N TYR A 90 15.77 3.81 -1.29
CA TYR A 90 15.21 3.72 -2.64
C TYR A 90 15.96 2.67 -3.45
N LEU A 91 15.31 1.54 -3.71
CA LEU A 91 15.87 0.42 -4.46
C LEU A 91 15.02 0.12 -5.68
N LYS A 92 15.63 0.18 -6.87
CA LYS A 92 15.03 -0.22 -8.16
C LYS A 92 13.57 0.22 -8.31
N GLY A 93 13.30 1.52 -8.24
CA GLY A 93 11.96 2.05 -8.55
C GLY A 93 11.00 2.16 -7.36
N GLY A 94 11.37 1.74 -6.15
CA GLY A 94 10.50 1.86 -4.99
C GLY A 94 11.28 2.09 -3.69
N TYR A 95 10.55 2.56 -2.67
CA TYR A 95 11.07 2.81 -1.34
C TYR A 95 10.83 1.59 -0.44
N THR A 96 11.77 1.29 0.44
CA THR A 96 11.66 0.18 1.39
C THR A 96 12.34 0.52 2.73
N HIS A 97 12.08 -0.33 3.71
CA HIS A 97 12.68 -0.28 5.03
C HIS A 97 14.14 -0.77 5.01
N ASN A 98 14.87 -0.58 6.10
CA ASN A 98 16.22 -1.10 6.31
C ASN A 98 16.36 -1.73 7.71
N ASP A 99 17.56 -2.16 8.09
CA ASP A 99 17.83 -2.77 9.40
C ASP A 99 17.62 -1.82 10.61
N THR A 100 17.68 -0.50 10.41
CA THR A 100 17.49 0.50 11.48
C THR A 100 16.01 0.81 11.72
N ILE A 101 15.17 0.74 10.69
CA ILE A 101 13.74 1.06 10.78
C ILE A 101 12.81 -0.15 10.70
N ASN A 102 13.30 -1.38 10.86
CA ASN A 102 12.47 -2.60 10.83
C ASN A 102 11.92 -3.03 12.20
N LYS A 103 12.32 -2.37 13.29
CA LYS A 103 11.90 -2.68 14.68
C LYS A 103 10.60 -1.97 15.09
N GLN A 104 9.78 -1.61 14.12
CA GLN A 104 8.53 -0.87 14.29
C GLN A 104 7.51 -1.27 13.22
N ARG A 105 6.27 -0.80 13.38
CA ARG A 105 5.17 -0.98 12.42
C ARG A 105 4.54 0.36 11.97
N THR A 106 5.21 1.46 12.28
CA THR A 106 4.77 2.81 11.92
C THR A 106 5.97 3.58 11.37
N TRP A 107 5.82 4.16 10.18
CA TRP A 107 6.86 4.94 9.52
C TRP A 107 6.29 6.27 9.04
N ASN A 108 7.06 7.33 9.23
CA ASN A 108 6.72 8.67 8.76
C ASN A 108 7.57 9.04 7.54
N ALA A 109 6.95 9.75 6.61
CA ALA A 109 7.56 10.21 5.39
C ALA A 109 6.88 11.50 4.91
N SER A 110 7.48 12.15 3.93
CA SER A 110 6.91 13.29 3.22
C SER A 110 6.86 12.95 1.74
N TRP A 111 5.73 13.18 1.09
CA TRP A 111 5.61 13.08 -0.36
C TRP A 111 5.60 14.48 -0.97
N VAL A 112 6.56 14.75 -1.86
CA VAL A 112 6.61 15.94 -2.69
C VAL A 112 5.85 15.64 -3.98
N ALA A 113 4.69 16.29 -4.13
CA ALA A 113 3.83 16.12 -5.30
C ALA A 113 4.53 16.61 -6.59
N PRO A 114 4.19 16.05 -7.77
CA PRO A 114 4.78 16.48 -9.03
C PRO A 114 4.46 17.94 -9.36
N VAL A 115 5.25 18.52 -10.27
CA VAL A 115 5.06 19.90 -10.74
C VAL A 115 3.77 20.06 -11.55
N SER A 116 3.32 19.01 -12.24
CA SER A 116 2.02 19.02 -12.91
C SER A 116 0.92 18.64 -11.91
N ASP A 117 -0.12 19.45 -11.80
CA ASP A 117 -1.36 19.14 -11.04
C ASP A 117 -2.50 18.68 -11.94
N THR A 118 -2.16 18.29 -13.18
CA THR A 118 -3.08 17.70 -14.17
C THR A 118 -2.84 16.20 -14.36
N GLU A 119 -2.05 15.57 -13.49
CA GLU A 119 -1.74 14.13 -13.54
C GLU A 119 -2.42 13.38 -12.39
N LEU A 120 -2.65 12.08 -12.58
CA LEU A 120 -3.04 11.15 -11.51
C LEU A 120 -1.78 10.50 -10.93
N VAL A 121 -1.58 10.61 -9.61
CA VAL A 121 -0.50 9.90 -8.91
C VAL A 121 -1.06 8.65 -8.28
N THR A 122 -0.34 7.54 -8.39
CA THR A 122 -0.73 6.26 -7.80
C THR A 122 0.32 5.79 -6.81
N PHE A 123 -0.15 5.16 -5.75
CA PHE A 123 0.67 4.48 -4.76
C PHE A 123 0.31 3.01 -4.74
N VAL A 124 1.31 2.15 -4.65
CA VAL A 124 1.16 0.74 -4.28
C VAL A 124 2.06 0.51 -3.08
N ILE A 125 1.47 0.04 -2.00
CA ILE A 125 2.15 -0.17 -0.72
C ILE A 125 1.94 -1.62 -0.32
N HIS A 126 3.04 -2.34 -0.11
CA HIS A 126 3.04 -3.64 0.54
C HIS A 126 3.64 -3.48 1.92
N GLY A 127 3.03 -4.11 2.91
CA GLY A 127 3.45 -3.98 4.30
C GLY A 127 3.33 -5.31 5.00
N ASN A 128 4.33 -5.66 5.80
CA ASN A 128 4.35 -6.89 6.56
C ASN A 128 4.42 -6.63 8.06
N ALA A 129 3.83 -7.56 8.81
CA ALA A 129 3.95 -7.70 10.24
C ALA A 129 4.72 -8.99 10.51
N VAL A 130 5.85 -8.87 11.20
CA VAL A 130 6.70 -10.02 11.52
C VAL A 130 6.67 -10.32 13.01
N ASN A 131 6.83 -11.60 13.35
CA ASN A 131 6.81 -12.07 14.73
C ASN A 131 8.21 -12.17 15.37
N GLY A 132 9.28 -11.98 14.57
CA GLY A 132 10.66 -11.96 15.03
C GLY A 132 11.28 -13.33 15.37
N ASN A 133 10.67 -14.44 14.93
CA ASN A 133 11.19 -15.80 15.17
C ASN A 133 12.35 -16.20 14.23
N GLY A 134 12.68 -15.37 13.24
CA GLY A 134 13.74 -15.62 12.26
C GLY A 134 13.32 -16.48 11.05
N GLU A 135 12.05 -16.85 10.95
CA GLU A 135 11.46 -17.67 9.90
C GLU A 135 10.32 -16.91 9.21
N SER A 136 9.98 -17.29 7.97
CA SER A 136 8.84 -16.71 7.26
C SER A 136 7.48 -17.11 7.87
N THR A 137 7.44 -18.17 8.67
CA THR A 137 6.18 -18.72 9.20
C THR A 137 5.70 -17.91 10.41
N GLY A 138 4.40 -17.56 10.38
CA GLY A 138 3.76 -16.75 11.41
C GLY A 138 3.98 -15.24 11.22
N ASP A 139 4.59 -14.83 10.11
CA ASP A 139 4.52 -13.48 9.59
C ASP A 139 3.29 -13.35 8.67
N GLU A 140 2.76 -12.15 8.53
CA GLU A 140 1.65 -11.84 7.63
C GLU A 140 1.93 -10.54 6.89
N TRP A 141 1.28 -10.34 5.75
CA TRP A 141 1.39 -9.12 4.98
C TRP A 141 0.11 -8.83 4.21
N ASN A 142 0.00 -7.61 3.70
CA ASN A 142 -1.09 -7.22 2.82
C ASN A 142 -0.62 -6.11 1.86
N SER A 143 -1.52 -5.64 1.02
CA SER A 143 -1.30 -4.59 0.04
C SER A 143 -2.38 -3.52 0.10
N LEU A 144 -2.00 -2.28 -0.23
CA LEU A 144 -2.89 -1.14 -0.40
C LEU A 144 -2.51 -0.39 -1.67
N ALA A 145 -3.49 -0.04 -2.49
CA ALA A 145 -3.31 0.84 -3.64
C ALA A 145 -4.16 2.10 -3.47
N LEU A 146 -3.59 3.24 -3.84
CA LEU A 146 -4.25 4.55 -3.78
C LEU A 146 -4.05 5.29 -5.10
N ALA A 147 -4.98 6.17 -5.43
CA ALA A 147 -4.87 7.12 -6.53
C ALA A 147 -5.25 8.51 -6.04
N ILE A 148 -4.34 9.48 -6.21
CA ILE A 148 -4.48 10.86 -5.77
C ILE A 148 -4.41 11.76 -7.00
N PRO A 149 -5.54 12.32 -7.47
CA PRO A 149 -5.54 13.25 -8.59
C PRO A 149 -4.97 14.60 -8.20
N GLY A 150 -4.36 15.28 -9.18
CA GLY A 150 -4.04 16.70 -9.03
C GLY A 150 -5.32 17.53 -9.09
N VAL A 151 -5.32 18.72 -8.49
CA VAL A 151 -6.50 19.59 -8.43
C VAL A 151 -7.08 19.97 -9.80
N ASN A 152 -6.28 19.89 -10.88
CA ASN A 152 -6.70 20.15 -12.26
C ASN A 152 -6.78 18.88 -13.10
N TYR A 153 -6.74 17.69 -12.50
CA TYR A 153 -6.91 16.42 -13.21
C TYR A 153 -8.37 16.24 -13.66
N THR A 154 -8.57 15.99 -14.95
CA THR A 154 -9.91 15.81 -15.55
C THR A 154 -10.18 14.40 -16.05
N GLY A 155 -9.25 13.46 -15.84
CA GLY A 155 -9.39 12.08 -16.26
C GLY A 155 -10.16 11.22 -15.26
N GLU A 156 -10.25 9.92 -15.56
CA GLU A 156 -10.83 8.94 -14.63
C GLU A 156 -9.82 8.59 -13.53
N ILE A 157 -10.29 8.56 -12.28
CA ILE A 157 -9.46 8.15 -11.13
C ILE A 157 -9.42 6.63 -11.10
N ILE A 158 -8.35 6.06 -11.66
CA ILE A 158 -8.13 4.62 -11.70
C ILE A 158 -7.08 4.24 -10.65
N THR A 159 -7.50 3.48 -9.65
CA THR A 159 -6.60 2.89 -8.65
C THR A 159 -5.94 1.63 -9.23
N PRO A 160 -4.62 1.42 -9.01
CA PRO A 160 -3.95 0.21 -9.46
C PRO A 160 -4.64 -1.06 -8.94
N GLU A 161 -4.77 -2.06 -9.81
CA GLU A 161 -5.18 -3.40 -9.40
C GLU A 161 -4.03 -4.07 -8.65
N LEU A 162 -4.30 -4.48 -7.40
CA LEU A 162 -3.42 -5.34 -6.63
C LEU A 162 -3.66 -6.77 -7.14
N GLY A 163 -2.60 -7.45 -7.57
CA GLY A 163 -2.72 -8.76 -8.21
C GLY A 163 -3.33 -9.82 -7.29
N ASP A 164 -4.57 -10.23 -7.59
CA ASP A 164 -5.28 -11.35 -6.95
C ASP A 164 -5.00 -12.63 -7.75
N ASP A 165 -4.08 -13.49 -7.29
CA ASP A 165 -3.98 -14.89 -7.76
C ASP A 165 -4.62 -15.86 -6.76
N HIS A 166 -5.69 -15.45 -6.07
CA HIS A 166 -6.50 -16.40 -5.33
C HIS A 166 -8.00 -16.06 -5.32
N ASN A 167 -8.57 -15.99 -6.53
CA ASN A 167 -9.93 -16.42 -6.83
C ASN A 167 -11.01 -15.91 -5.85
N ARG A 168 -11.19 -14.59 -5.76
CA ARG A 168 -12.33 -14.01 -5.04
C ARG A 168 -13.36 -13.52 -6.04
N ASN A 169 -14.50 -14.23 -6.11
CA ASN A 169 -15.75 -13.73 -6.68
C ASN A 169 -16.14 -12.41 -5.97
N ARG A 170 -15.68 -11.27 -6.47
CA ARG A 170 -16.10 -9.94 -6.01
C ARG A 170 -16.80 -9.22 -7.16
N PHE A 171 -18.03 -9.65 -7.41
CA PHE A 171 -19.01 -8.75 -8.00
C PHE A 171 -19.35 -7.70 -6.93
N LEU A 172 -18.82 -6.49 -7.04
CA LEU A 172 -19.42 -5.25 -6.52
C LEU A 172 -18.68 -4.04 -7.14
N VAL A 173 -18.88 -3.87 -8.45
CA VAL A 173 -18.76 -2.54 -9.07
C VAL A 173 -20.03 -1.78 -8.67
N ILE A 174 -19.98 -1.00 -7.58
CA ILE A 174 -20.97 0.08 -7.39
C ILE A 174 -20.36 1.36 -7.97
N SER A 175 -20.21 1.39 -9.29
CA SER A 175 -20.13 2.65 -10.00
C SER A 175 -21.54 3.23 -10.11
N SER A 176 -21.82 4.27 -9.33
CA SER A 176 -22.75 5.36 -9.68
C SER A 176 -24.23 5.08 -10.02
N ILE A 177 -24.85 3.97 -9.60
CA ILE A 177 -26.32 3.78 -9.78
C ILE A 177 -27.15 4.41 -8.65
N SER A 178 -26.58 4.68 -7.47
CA SER A 178 -27.39 5.08 -6.30
C SER A 178 -27.98 6.50 -6.33
N ILE A 179 -27.54 7.38 -7.25
CA ILE A 179 -28.07 8.76 -7.31
C ILE A 179 -29.30 8.86 -8.22
N ALA A 180 -29.35 8.10 -9.32
CA ALA A 180 -30.50 8.12 -10.23
C ALA A 180 -31.78 7.53 -9.58
N SER A 181 -31.62 6.49 -8.76
CA SER A 181 -32.73 5.87 -8.03
C SER A 181 -33.29 6.78 -6.94
N LEU A 182 -32.45 7.59 -6.30
CA LEU A 182 -32.88 8.49 -5.23
C LEU A 182 -33.68 9.69 -5.78
N ILE A 183 -33.29 10.21 -6.95
CA ILE A 183 -34.00 11.32 -7.61
C ILE A 183 -35.37 10.89 -8.14
N ALA A 184 -35.50 9.65 -8.64
CA ALA A 184 -36.78 9.12 -9.11
C ALA A 184 -37.81 9.01 -7.97
N ILE A 185 -37.40 8.57 -6.78
CA ILE A 185 -38.29 8.46 -5.61
C ILE A 185 -38.79 9.84 -5.18
N ILE A 186 -37.92 10.86 -5.13
CA ILE A 186 -38.32 12.22 -4.77
C ILE A 186 -39.30 12.81 -5.81
N TYR A 187 -39.08 12.55 -7.10
CA TYR A 187 -40.00 13.01 -8.15
C TYR A 187 -41.40 12.40 -8.05
N PHE A 188 -41.52 11.13 -7.68
CA PHE A 188 -42.82 10.48 -7.51
C PHE A 188 -43.56 10.92 -6.24
N VAL A 189 -42.86 11.14 -5.13
CA VAL A 189 -43.49 11.60 -3.87
C VAL A 189 -43.97 13.05 -3.94
N ALA A 190 -43.33 13.90 -4.74
CA ALA A 190 -43.71 15.32 -4.88
C ALA A 190 -44.91 15.56 -5.83
N LYS A 191 -45.46 14.51 -6.46
CA LYS A 191 -46.55 14.63 -7.44
C LYS A 191 -47.90 14.10 -6.96
N ASP A 192 -47.98 13.67 -5.70
CA ASP A 192 -49.22 13.38 -4.98
C ASP A 192 -49.58 14.51 -4.01
#